data_AF-A0A9Y2NJF5-F1
#
_entry.id   AF-A0A9Y2NJF5-F1
#
_cell.length_a   1.000
_cell.length_b   1.000
_cell.length_c   1.000
_cell.angle_alpha   90.00
_cell.angle_beta   90.00
_cell.angle_gamma   90.00
#
_symmetry.space_group_name_H-M   'P 1'
#
loop_
_entity.id
_entity.type
_entity.pdbx_description
1 polymer ?
#
loop_
_entity_poly.entity_id
_entity_poly.type
_entity_poly.pdbx_seq_one_letter_code
_entity_poly.pdbx_strand_id
1 'polypeptide(L)'
;MSLTVPAELLKQAQEGDVREDDFLRCIQESLPYAWSVVAGTAEKVNANGAAVEINEDVPRNDTEWGQLFRLMASDSMRAAVEKKFGVRLAFQNCCKVGVFAPTATAEYNEFTSARAQVLNQKPELLNC
;
A
#
# COMPACT_ATOMS: atom_id res chain seq x y z
N MET A 1 13.55 -2.84 -1.47
CA MET A 1 13.51 -3.30 -0.06
C MET A 1 13.03 -4.74 -0.01
N SER A 2 13.67 -5.59 0.81
CA SER A 2 13.28 -7.00 0.98
C SER A 2 12.52 -7.19 2.29
N LEU A 3 11.70 -8.24 2.37
CA LEU A 3 11.16 -8.67 3.66
C LEU A 3 12.27 -9.26 4.53
N THR A 4 12.23 -8.97 5.82
CA THR A 4 12.97 -9.71 6.83
C THR A 4 12.09 -10.89 7.27
N VAL A 5 12.20 -12.01 6.57
CA VAL A 5 11.32 -13.17 6.77
C VAL A 5 11.78 -13.99 7.98
N PRO A 6 10.96 -14.16 9.03
CA PRO A 6 11.29 -15.03 10.15
C PRO A 6 11.42 -16.49 9.71
N ALA A 7 12.35 -17.24 10.33
CA ALA A 7 12.58 -18.64 9.99
C ALA A 7 11.31 -19.52 10.08
N GLU A 8 10.46 -19.25 11.08
CA GLU A 8 9.20 -19.97 11.25
C GLU A 8 8.19 -19.70 10.12
N LEU A 9 8.12 -18.46 9.64
CA LEU A 9 7.26 -18.11 8.49
C LEU A 9 7.80 -18.73 7.19
N LEU A 10 9.12 -18.80 7.04
CA LEU A 10 9.73 -19.50 5.90
C LEU A 10 9.40 -21.00 5.93
N LYS A 11 9.48 -21.63 7.11
CA LYS A 11 9.13 -23.04 7.29
C LYS A 11 7.67 -23.32 6.94
N GLN A 12 6.75 -22.49 7.44
CA GLN A 12 5.33 -22.53 7.05
C GLN A 12 5.17 -22.53 5.52
N ALA A 13 5.78 -21.54 4.85
CA ALA A 13 5.69 -21.44 3.39
C ALA A 13 6.25 -22.66 2.64
N GLN A 14 7.30 -23.31 3.17
CA GLN A 14 7.86 -24.54 2.61
C GLN A 14 6.94 -25.76 2.81
N GLU A 15 6.15 -25.78 3.87
CA GLU A 15 5.15 -26.83 4.17
C GLU A 15 3.83 -26.62 3.40
N GLY A 16 3.67 -25.47 2.74
CA GLY A 16 2.57 -25.16 1.83
C GLY A 16 1.45 -24.31 2.44
N ASP A 17 1.51 -24.01 3.73
CA ASP A 17 0.56 -23.16 4.42
C ASP A 17 1.23 -21.87 4.88
N VAL A 18 0.58 -20.72 4.72
CA VAL A 18 1.04 -19.45 5.29
C VAL A 18 -0.11 -18.82 6.06
N ARG A 19 0.08 -18.66 7.38
CA ARG A 19 -0.91 -17.96 8.19
C ARG A 19 -0.92 -16.47 7.83
N GLU A 20 -2.10 -15.94 7.53
CA GLU A 20 -2.28 -14.55 7.11
C GLU A 20 -1.75 -13.55 8.14
N ASP A 21 -1.99 -13.79 9.43
CA ASP A 21 -1.49 -12.92 10.52
C ASP A 21 0.05 -12.89 10.61
N ASP A 22 0.71 -14.00 10.31
CA ASP A 22 2.18 -14.05 10.30
C ASP A 22 2.75 -13.35 9.07
N PHE A 23 2.07 -13.46 7.92
CA PHE A 23 2.44 -12.74 6.71
C PHE A 23 2.26 -11.22 6.89
N LEU A 24 1.14 -10.79 7.46
CA LEU A 24 0.87 -9.38 7.78
C LEU A 24 1.90 -8.82 8.76
N ARG A 25 2.26 -9.58 9.79
CA ARG A 25 3.29 -9.18 10.75
C ARG A 25 4.66 -9.03 10.08
N CYS A 26 5.03 -9.98 9.21
CA CYS A 26 6.28 -9.88 8.45
C CYS A 26 6.30 -8.63 7.55
N ILE A 27 5.19 -8.30 6.88
CA ILE A 27 5.05 -7.06 6.11
C ILE A 27 5.22 -5.84 7.02
N GLN A 28 4.48 -5.78 8.14
CA GLN A 28 4.51 -4.66 9.08
C GLN A 28 5.90 -4.41 9.65
N GLU A 29 6.59 -5.46 10.10
CA GLU A 29 7.92 -5.36 10.70
C GLU A 29 9.01 -5.04 9.65
N SER A 30 8.85 -5.52 8.42
CA SER A 30 9.82 -5.29 7.34
C SER A 30 9.66 -3.93 6.67
N LEU A 31 8.43 -3.42 6.58
CA LEU A 31 8.07 -2.21 5.83
C LEU A 31 7.32 -1.20 6.74
N PRO A 32 7.90 -0.79 7.88
CA PRO A 32 7.18 -0.02 8.91
C PRO A 32 6.66 1.35 8.42
N TYR A 33 7.37 2.02 7.50
CA TYR A 33 6.93 3.28 6.90
C TYR A 33 5.75 3.06 5.95
N ALA A 34 5.84 2.08 5.04
CA ALA A 34 4.74 1.80 4.13
C ALA A 34 3.48 1.34 4.90
N TRP A 35 3.68 0.53 5.95
CA TRP A 35 2.60 0.13 6.84
C TRP A 35 1.95 1.33 7.54
N SER A 36 2.74 2.27 8.08
CA SER A 36 2.17 3.44 8.77
C SER A 36 1.36 4.33 7.84
N VAL A 37 1.82 4.53 6.59
CA VAL A 37 1.09 5.29 5.56
C VAL A 37 -0.26 4.62 5.27
N VAL A 38 -0.27 3.32 4.97
CA VAL A 38 -1.49 2.61 4.61
C VAL A 38 -2.44 2.48 5.80
N ALA A 39 -1.94 2.06 6.97
CA ALA A 39 -2.75 1.90 8.17
C ALA A 39 -3.39 3.23 8.60
N GLY A 40 -2.60 4.30 8.69
CA GLY A 40 -3.11 5.62 9.08
C GLY A 40 -4.10 6.21 8.07
N THR A 41 -3.91 5.94 6.78
CA THR A 41 -4.86 6.41 5.74
C THR A 41 -6.14 5.58 5.73
N ALA A 42 -6.05 4.26 5.94
CA ALA A 42 -7.21 3.39 6.07
C ALA A 42 -8.03 3.70 7.33
N GLU A 43 -7.38 4.02 8.45
CA GLU A 43 -8.05 4.48 9.68
C GLU A 43 -8.87 5.75 9.42
N LYS A 44 -8.35 6.72 8.64
CA LYS A 44 -9.09 7.94 8.27
C LYS A 44 -10.33 7.63 7.42
N VAL A 45 -10.21 6.77 6.40
CA VAL A 45 -11.35 6.30 5.59
C VAL A 45 -12.43 5.70 6.48
N ASN A 46 -12.03 4.79 7.37
CA ASN A 46 -12.94 4.05 8.23
C ASN A 46 -13.58 4.92 9.34
N ALA A 47 -12.84 5.87 9.91
CA ALA A 47 -13.33 6.75 10.98
C ALA A 47 -14.24 7.87 10.46
N ASN A 48 -13.90 8.45 9.31
CA ASN A 48 -14.62 9.61 8.76
C ASN A 48 -15.77 9.21 7.83
N GLY A 49 -15.87 7.93 7.46
CA GLY A 49 -16.80 7.47 6.43
C GLY A 49 -16.52 8.07 5.05
N ALA A 50 -15.29 8.55 4.82
CA ALA A 50 -14.88 9.10 3.54
C ALA A 50 -14.83 8.00 2.48
N ALA A 51 -15.19 8.32 1.23
CA ALA A 51 -15.08 7.36 0.13
C ALA A 51 -13.61 7.04 -0.21
N VAL A 52 -12.73 8.03 -0.07
CA VAL A 52 -11.31 7.93 -0.41
C VAL A 52 -10.48 8.85 0.50
N GLU A 53 -9.28 8.41 0.82
CA GLU A 53 -8.22 9.23 1.39
C GLU A 53 -6.93 9.01 0.59
N ILE A 54 -6.21 10.11 0.31
CA ILE A 54 -4.99 10.08 -0.49
C ILE A 54 -3.82 10.55 0.38
N ASN A 55 -2.78 9.73 0.47
CA ASN A 55 -1.48 10.17 0.96
C ASN A 55 -0.62 10.64 -0.22
N GLU A 56 -0.10 11.86 -0.14
CA GLU A 56 0.84 12.45 -1.11
C GLU A 56 2.17 12.84 -0.44
N ASP A 57 2.42 12.35 0.79
CA ASP A 57 3.62 12.70 1.53
C ASP A 57 4.86 12.13 0.83
N VAL A 58 5.82 13.00 0.54
CA VAL A 58 7.07 12.59 -0.09
C VAL A 58 7.93 11.85 0.94
N PRO A 59 8.28 10.58 0.69
CA PRO A 59 9.22 9.84 1.54
C PRO A 59 10.54 10.58 1.69
N ARG A 60 11.12 10.54 2.90
CA ARG A 60 12.28 11.35 3.27
C ARG A 60 13.59 10.84 2.69
N ASN A 61 13.66 9.55 2.36
CA ASN A 61 14.86 8.87 1.90
C ASN A 61 14.52 7.61 1.08
N ASP A 62 15.52 7.07 0.39
CA ASP A 62 15.41 5.89 -0.48
C ASP A 62 14.87 4.64 0.22
N THR A 63 15.08 4.52 1.53
CA THR A 63 14.55 3.39 2.31
C THR A 63 13.02 3.49 2.42
N GLU A 64 12.50 4.66 2.77
CA GLU A 64 11.05 4.90 2.85
C GLU A 64 10.39 4.76 1.47
N TRP A 65 11.00 5.31 0.42
CA TRP A 65 10.58 5.08 -0.98
C TRP A 65 10.50 3.60 -1.30
N GLY A 66 11.59 2.87 -1.05
CA GLY A 66 11.69 1.44 -1.33
C GLY A 66 10.67 0.60 -0.57
N GLN A 67 10.22 1.04 0.60
CA GLN A 67 9.15 0.36 1.34
C GLN A 67 7.79 0.53 0.67
N LEU A 68 7.41 1.75 0.28
CA LEU A 68 6.15 2.01 -0.44
C LEU A 68 6.11 1.23 -1.75
N PHE A 69 7.17 1.32 -2.55
CA PHE A 69 7.29 0.55 -3.78
C PHE A 69 7.15 -0.95 -3.54
N ARG A 70 7.82 -1.49 -2.51
CA ARG A 70 7.79 -2.91 -2.23
C ARG A 70 6.40 -3.40 -1.85
N LEU A 71 5.68 -2.64 -1.03
CA LEU A 71 4.32 -2.96 -0.60
C LEU A 71 3.34 -2.87 -1.77
N MET A 72 3.36 -1.73 -2.48
CA MET A 72 2.36 -1.43 -3.52
C MET A 72 2.55 -2.25 -4.80
N ALA A 73 3.79 -2.63 -5.14
CA ALA A 73 4.08 -3.42 -6.34
C ALA A 73 3.81 -4.93 -6.19
N SER A 74 3.52 -5.41 -4.98
CA SER A 74 3.34 -6.84 -4.70
C SER A 74 1.87 -7.15 -4.50
N ASP A 75 1.24 -7.85 -5.45
CA ASP A 75 -0.20 -8.17 -5.37
C ASP A 75 -0.57 -8.94 -4.10
N SER A 76 0.25 -9.91 -3.68
CA SER A 76 -0.01 -10.68 -2.45
C SER A 76 0.04 -9.82 -1.18
N MET A 77 1.00 -8.89 -1.09
CA MET A 77 1.10 -8.00 0.06
C MET A 77 -0.04 -7.00 0.07
N ARG A 78 -0.29 -6.36 -1.08
CA ARG A 78 -1.36 -5.39 -1.25
C ARG A 78 -2.72 -6.01 -0.92
N ALA A 79 -3.02 -7.20 -1.44
CA ALA A 79 -4.26 -7.91 -1.17
C ALA A 79 -4.42 -8.29 0.32
N ALA A 80 -3.35 -8.78 0.97
CA ALA A 80 -3.40 -9.09 2.40
C ALA A 80 -3.69 -7.84 3.25
N VAL A 81 -3.05 -6.72 2.92
CA VAL A 81 -3.25 -5.44 3.62
C VAL A 81 -4.64 -4.84 3.34
N GLU A 82 -5.11 -4.87 2.10
CA GLU A 82 -6.47 -4.49 1.72
C GLU A 82 -7.51 -5.26 2.55
N LYS A 83 -7.37 -6.58 2.64
CA LYS A 83 -8.24 -7.44 3.44
C LYS A 83 -8.16 -7.10 4.93
N LYS A 84 -6.96 -6.88 5.48
CA LYS A 84 -6.75 -6.53 6.88
C LYS A 84 -7.51 -5.27 7.29
N PHE A 85 -7.50 -4.25 6.44
CA PHE A 85 -8.10 -2.95 6.74
C PHE A 85 -9.51 -2.77 6.16
N GLY A 86 -9.98 -3.71 5.32
CA GLY A 86 -11.29 -3.63 4.69
C GLY A 86 -11.37 -2.50 3.65
N VAL A 87 -10.29 -2.24 2.93
CA VAL A 87 -10.15 -1.14 1.95
C VAL A 87 -9.65 -1.64 0.61
N ARG A 88 -9.67 -0.77 -0.41
CA ARG A 88 -8.95 -0.97 -1.67
C ARG A 88 -7.79 0.00 -1.75
N LEU A 89 -6.65 -0.45 -2.26
CA LEU A 89 -5.45 0.35 -2.42
C LEU A 89 -5.15 0.57 -3.91
N ALA A 90 -4.72 1.78 -4.23
CA ALA A 90 -4.18 2.10 -5.54
C ALA A 90 -2.95 3.01 -5.41
N PHE A 91 -2.13 3.00 -6.45
CA PHE A 91 -0.89 3.76 -6.54
C PHE A 91 -0.82 4.44 -7.89
N GLN A 92 -0.64 5.75 -7.91
CA GLN A 92 -0.52 6.52 -9.17
C GLN A 92 0.94 6.80 -9.53
N ASN A 93 1.76 7.12 -8.53
CA ASN A 93 3.16 7.40 -8.71
C ASN A 93 3.90 7.10 -7.40
N CYS A 94 5.19 7.39 -7.37
CA CYS A 94 6.07 7.07 -6.27
C CYS A 94 5.56 7.43 -4.87
N CYS A 95 4.82 8.53 -4.67
CA CYS A 95 4.40 8.99 -3.34
C CYS A 95 2.89 9.13 -3.20
N LYS A 96 2.10 8.68 -4.18
CA LYS A 96 0.65 8.88 -4.20
C LYS A 96 -0.10 7.58 -3.98
N VAL A 97 -0.40 7.31 -2.71
CA VAL A 97 -1.16 6.14 -2.26
C VAL A 97 -2.61 6.54 -2.04
N GLY A 98 -3.52 5.96 -2.81
CA GLY A 98 -4.96 6.10 -2.60
C GLY A 98 -5.51 4.92 -1.81
N VAL A 99 -6.29 5.22 -0.76
CA VAL A 99 -7.03 4.24 0.03
C VAL A 99 -8.52 4.52 -0.12
N PHE A 100 -9.28 3.50 -0.51
CA PHE A 100 -10.67 3.64 -0.92
C PHE A 100 -11.54 2.72 -0.06
N ALA A 101 -12.71 3.22 0.32
CA ALA A 101 -13.77 2.36 0.82
C ALA A 101 -14.12 1.31 -0.26
N PRO A 102 -14.52 0.08 0.10
CA PRO A 102 -14.85 -0.96 -0.87
C PRO A 102 -15.93 -0.54 -1.89
N THR A 103 -16.82 0.37 -1.50
CA THR A 103 -17.91 0.91 -2.32
C THR A 103 -17.52 2.09 -3.21
N ALA A 104 -16.33 2.69 -3.01
CA ALA A 104 -15.86 3.89 -3.74
C ALA A 104 -15.33 3.56 -5.15
N THR A 105 -16.18 2.91 -5.95
CA THR A 105 -15.81 2.39 -7.26
C THR A 105 -15.56 3.50 -8.28
N ALA A 106 -16.34 4.59 -8.22
CA ALA A 106 -16.17 5.71 -9.14
C ALA A 106 -14.84 6.43 -8.91
N GLU A 107 -14.53 6.72 -7.65
CA GLU A 107 -13.30 7.37 -7.20
C GLU A 107 -12.07 6.51 -7.53
N TYR A 108 -12.15 5.20 -7.30
CA TYR A 108 -11.09 4.26 -7.66
C TYR A 108 -10.83 4.25 -9.17
N ASN A 109 -11.89 4.18 -9.98
CA ASN A 109 -11.78 4.16 -11.44
C ASN A 109 -11.23 5.48 -11.98
N GLU A 110 -11.65 6.62 -11.43
CA GLU A 110 -11.09 7.92 -11.78
C GLU A 110 -9.59 7.97 -11.43
N PHE A 111 -9.23 7.61 -10.20
CA PHE A 111 -7.84 7.62 -9.73
C PHE A 111 -6.93 6.73 -10.58
N THR A 112 -7.38 5.52 -10.93
CA THR A 112 -6.57 4.59 -11.73
C THR A 112 -6.61 4.84 -13.24
N SER A 113 -7.36 5.86 -13.70
CA SER A 113 -7.51 6.12 -15.13
C SER A 113 -6.23 6.66 -15.79
N ALA A 114 -6.06 6.35 -17.08
CA ALA A 114 -4.97 6.92 -17.88
C ALA A 114 -5.00 8.46 -17.88
N ARG A 115 -6.21 9.06 -17.89
CA ARG A 115 -6.38 10.52 -17.80
C ARG A 115 -5.84 11.06 -16.47
N ALA A 116 -6.20 10.44 -15.35
CA ALA A 116 -5.70 10.87 -14.05
C ALA A 116 -4.18 10.71 -13.94
N GLN A 117 -3.62 9.64 -14.51
CA GLN A 117 -2.17 9.45 -14.55
C GLN A 117 -1.46 10.58 -15.29
N VAL A 118 -1.98 10.98 -16.46
CA VAL A 118 -1.43 12.09 -17.25
C VAL A 118 -1.56 13.43 -16.50
N LEU A 119 -2.71 13.68 -15.86
CA LEU A 119 -2.94 14.91 -15.09
C LEU A 119 -2.11 14.99 -13.80
N ASN A 120 -1.68 13.85 -13.27
CA ASN A 120 -0.82 13.78 -12.09
C ASN A 120 0.66 14.12 -12.41
N GLN A 121 1.05 14.18 -13.68
CA GLN A 121 2.40 14.55 -14.09
C GLN A 121 2.68 16.03 -13.83
N LYS A 122 3.87 16.31 -13.30
CA LYS A 122 4.39 17.67 -13.12
C LYS A 122 5.84 17.71 -13.63
N PRO A 123 6.31 18.80 -14.23
CA PRO A 123 7.70 18.91 -14.72
C PRO A 123 8.76 18.61 -13.65
N GLU A 124 8.43 18.80 -12.38
CA GLU A 124 9.31 18.56 -11.24
C GLU A 124 9.39 17.08 -10.81
N LEU A 125 8.49 16.22 -11.28
CA LEU A 125 8.49 14.78 -11.00
C LEU A 125 9.43 14.03 -11.95
N LEU A 126 10.75 14.30 -11.83
CA LEU A 126 11.77 13.77 -12.74
C LEU A 126 12.25 12.34 -12.40
N ASN A 127 12.11 11.93 -11.14
CA ASN A 127 12.55 10.60 -10.66
C ASN A 127 11.45 9.94 -9.83
N CYS A 128 10.29 9.87 -10.47
CA CYS A 128 9.07 9.22 -10.07
C CYS A 128 8.64 8.38 -11.30
#